data_AF-A0A2T0WV82-F1
#
_entry.id   AF-A0A2T0WV82-F1
#
_cell.length_a   1.000
_cell.length_b   1.000
_cell.length_c   1.000
_cell.angle_alpha   90.00
_cell.angle_beta   90.00
_cell.angle_gamma   90.00
#
_symmetry.space_group_name_H-M   'P 1'
#
loop_
_entity.id
_entity.type
_entity.pdbx_description
1 polymer ?
#
loop_
_entity_poly.entity_id
_entity_poly.type
_entity_poly.pdbx_seq_one_letter_code
_entity_poly.pdbx_strand_id
1 'polypeptide(L)' 'MLQEYEVYFEFFGKKMKSKVLANSIEQAKEQILDKVNFHKVEAAKDSELNDAINGMNEVIDALQSLKELKEKLDTLKKRT' A
#
# COMPACT_ATOMS: atom_id res chain seq x y z
N MET A 1 10.70 -0.88 -28.14
CA MET A 1 10.04 -0.47 -29.40
C MET A 1 8.61 -0.10 -29.02
N LEU A 2 8.10 1.02 -29.54
CA LEU A 2 6.72 1.44 -29.30
C LEU A 2 5.75 0.54 -30.06
N GLN A 3 4.73 0.06 -29.38
CA GLN A 3 3.66 -0.79 -29.92
C GLN A 3 2.29 -0.31 -29.40
N GLU A 4 1.25 -0.44 -30.23
CA GLU A 4 -0.14 -0.22 -29.81
C GLU A 4 -0.65 -1.43 -29.03
N TYR A 5 -1.21 -1.19 -27.84
CA TYR A 5 -1.85 -2.18 -26.99
C TYR A 5 -3.33 -1.85 -26.83
N GLU A 6 -4.18 -2.88 -26.93
CA GLU A 6 -5.56 -2.82 -26.46
C GLU A 6 -5.60 -3.31 -25.01
N VAL A 7 -5.90 -2.40 -24.09
CA VAL A 7 -5.99 -2.71 -22.65
C VAL A 7 -7.45 -2.84 -22.25
N TYR A 8 -7.80 -4.01 -21.75
CA TYR A 8 -9.12 -4.33 -21.21
C TYR A 8 -9.03 -4.25 -19.68
N PHE A 9 -9.92 -3.48 -19.06
CA PHE A 9 -9.88 -3.24 -17.62
C PHE A 9 -11.29 -2.99 -17.06
N GLU A 10 -11.42 -3.01 -15.76
CA GLU A 10 -12.69 -2.82 -15.05
C GLU A 10 -12.58 -1.68 -14.05
N PHE A 11 -13.59 -0.82 -14.02
CA PHE A 11 -13.68 0.27 -13.05
C PHE A 11 -15.12 0.36 -12.54
N PHE A 12 -15.31 0.30 -11.22
CA PHE A 12 -16.64 0.27 -10.58
C PHE A 12 -17.60 -0.76 -11.19
N GLY A 13 -17.12 -1.99 -11.46
CA GLY A 13 -17.94 -3.05 -12.05
C GLY A 13 -18.17 -2.93 -13.57
N LYS A 14 -17.70 -1.85 -14.20
CA LYS A 14 -17.88 -1.61 -15.63
C LYS A 14 -16.62 -1.98 -16.40
N LYS A 15 -16.76 -2.93 -17.32
CA LYS A 15 -15.69 -3.35 -18.24
C LYS A 15 -15.50 -2.30 -19.34
N MET A 16 -14.25 -1.95 -19.60
CA MET A 16 -13.84 -0.93 -20.57
C MET A 16 -12.66 -1.42 -21.40
N LYS A 17 -12.43 -0.74 -22.53
CA LYS A 17 -11.26 -0.94 -23.38
C LYS A 17 -10.65 0.40 -23.77
N SER A 18 -9.32 0.47 -23.85
CA SER A 18 -8.59 1.65 -24.33
C SER A 18 -7.37 1.23 -25.12
N LYS A 19 -6.96 2.08 -26.07
CA LYS A 19 -5.74 1.91 -26.84
C LYS A 19 -4.64 2.82 -26.30
N VAL A 20 -3.43 2.28 -26.16
CA VAL A 20 -2.25 3.01 -25.67
C VAL A 20 -1.00 2.62 -26.46
N LEU A 21 -0.06 3.55 -26.58
CA LEU A 21 1.26 3.29 -27.17
C LEU A 21 2.27 3.11 -26.04
N ALA A 22 2.89 1.95 -25.96
CA ALA A 22 3.84 1.62 -24.89
C ALA A 22 5.00 0.75 -25.40
N ASN A 23 6.06 0.64 -24.61
CA ASN A 23 7.21 -0.23 -24.88
C ASN A 23 7.08 -1.62 -24.27
N SER A 24 6.12 -1.80 -23.37
CA SER A 24 5.83 -3.07 -22.70
C SER A 24 4.37 -3.14 -22.25
N ILE A 25 3.94 -4.34 -21.88
CA ILE A 25 2.61 -4.59 -21.30
C ILE A 25 2.46 -3.86 -19.96
N GLU A 26 3.53 -3.83 -19.15
CA GLU A 26 3.56 -3.17 -17.84
C GLU A 26 3.35 -1.67 -18.00
N GLN A 27 4.08 -1.04 -18.93
CA GLN A 27 3.92 0.38 -19.23
C GLN A 27 2.52 0.69 -19.80
N ALA A 28 1.94 -0.22 -20.60
CA ALA A 28 0.57 -0.05 -21.09
C ALA A 28 -0.46 -0.05 -19.94
N LYS A 29 -0.25 -0.88 -18.89
CA LYS A 29 -1.10 -0.88 -17.69
C LYS A 29 -0.95 0.41 -16.88
N GLU A 30 0.28 0.86 -16.66
CA GLU A 30 0.57 2.12 -15.95
C GLU A 30 -0.13 3.31 -16.62
N GLN A 31 -0.05 3.42 -17.95
CA GLN A 31 -0.75 4.47 -18.69
C GLN A 31 -2.28 4.46 -18.54
N ILE A 32 -2.90 3.31 -18.27
CA ILE A 32 -4.34 3.26 -17.96
C ILE A 32 -4.61 3.77 -16.55
N LEU A 33 -3.76 3.45 -15.58
CA LEU A 33 -3.87 3.96 -14.21
C LEU A 33 -3.68 5.47 -14.14
N ASP A 34 -2.73 6.02 -14.92
CA ASP A 34 -2.43 7.46 -14.98
C ASP A 34 -3.58 8.29 -15.57
N LYS A 35 -4.51 7.67 -16.31
CA LYS A 35 -5.71 8.35 -16.83
C LYS A 35 -6.75 8.61 -15.74
N VAL A 36 -6.59 8.05 -14.55
CA VAL A 36 -7.50 8.29 -13.43
C VAL A 36 -7.15 9.62 -12.77
N ASN A 37 -8.02 10.62 -12.95
CA ASN A 37 -7.86 11.92 -12.32
C ASN A 37 -8.61 11.97 -10.98
N PHE A 38 -7.87 11.95 -9.87
CA PHE A 38 -8.42 12.07 -8.52
C PHE A 38 -8.67 13.54 -8.18
N HIS A 39 -9.93 13.99 -8.28
CA HIS A 39 -10.30 15.38 -8.01
C HIS A 39 -10.16 15.81 -6.55
N LYS A 40 -10.28 14.86 -5.61
CA LYS A 40 -10.21 15.09 -4.17
C LYS A 40 -9.93 13.77 -3.45
N VAL A 41 -9.07 13.80 -2.45
CA VAL A 41 -8.83 12.70 -1.51
C VAL A 41 -8.94 13.28 -0.12
N GLU A 42 -9.82 12.73 0.70
CA GLU A 42 -10.02 13.15 2.09
C GLU A 42 -9.85 11.97 3.03
N ALA A 43 -9.25 12.23 4.19
CA ALA A 43 -9.29 11.26 5.28
C ALA A 43 -10.73 11.10 5.75
N ALA A 44 -11.19 9.86 5.88
CA ALA A 44 -12.43 9.56 6.55
C ALA A 44 -12.29 9.97 8.02
N LYS A 45 -13.10 10.95 8.45
CA LYS A 45 -13.04 11.53 9.80
C LYS A 45 -13.44 10.52 10.89
N ASP A 46 -14.31 9.58 10.55
CA ASP A 46 -14.85 8.57 11.47
C ASP A 46 -14.70 7.19 10.83
N SER A 47 -13.46 6.69 10.76
CA SER A 47 -13.19 5.37 10.22
C SER A 47 -12.78 4.43 11.34
N GLU A 48 -13.66 3.49 11.67
CA GLU A 48 -13.36 2.37 12.59
C GLU A 48 -12.08 1.63 12.19
N LEU A 49 -11.79 1.59 10.89
CA LEU A 49 -10.54 1.02 10.36
C LEU A 49 -9.31 1.85 10.76
N ASN A 50 -9.39 3.17 10.72
CA ASN A 50 -8.27 4.03 11.16
C ASN A 50 -8.02 3.85 12.66
N ASP A 51 -9.08 3.79 13.47
CA ASP A 51 -8.96 3.55 14.91
C ASP A 51 -8.36 2.18 15.20
N ALA A 52 -8.79 1.14 14.48
CA ALA A 52 -8.23 -0.20 14.58
C ALA A 52 -6.74 -0.23 14.18
N ILE A 53 -6.36 0.43 13.08
CA ILE A 53 -4.96 0.53 12.64
C ILE A 53 -4.11 1.23 13.69
N ASN A 54 -4.60 2.34 14.27
CA ASN A 54 -3.89 3.06 15.31
C ASN A 54 -3.69 2.20 16.55
N GLY A 55 -4.71 1.48 17.01
CA GLY A 55 -4.59 0.54 18.12
C GLY A 55 -3.60 -0.60 17.83
N MET A 56 -3.56 -1.12 16.59
CA MET A 56 -2.57 -2.13 16.20
C MET A 56 -1.14 -1.58 16.21
N ASN A 57 -0.92 -0.33 15.78
CA ASN A 57 0.39 0.31 15.82
C ASN A 57 0.89 0.47 17.26
N GLU A 58 0.03 0.87 18.19
CA GLU A 58 0.38 0.95 19.62
C GLU A 58 0.81 -0.41 20.19
N VAL A 59 0.14 -1.50 19.80
CA VAL A 59 0.52 -2.86 20.19
C VAL A 59 1.88 -3.25 19.59
N ILE A 60 2.14 -2.91 18.32
CA ILE A 60 3.42 -3.18 17.67
C ILE A 60 4.56 -2.45 18.40
N ASP A 61 4.38 -1.18 18.75
CA ASP A 61 5.37 -0.37 19.46
C ASP A 61 5.66 -0.95 20.86
N ALA A 62 4.63 -1.42 21.56
CA ALA A 62 4.78 -2.11 22.84
C ALA A 62 5.59 -3.41 22.71
N LEU A 63 5.32 -4.21 21.67
CA LEU A 63 6.07 -5.45 21.41
C LEU A 63 7.55 -5.18 21.09
N GLN A 64 7.83 -4.14 20.33
CA GLN A 64 9.22 -3.71 20.04
C GLN A 64 9.94 -3.31 21.33
N SER A 65 9.30 -2.51 22.17
CA SER A 65 9.83 -2.10 23.47
C SER A 65 10.13 -3.31 24.38
N LEU A 66 9.24 -4.31 24.41
CA LEU A 66 9.45 -5.54 25.18
C LEU A 66 10.62 -6.38 24.64
N LYS A 67 10.79 -6.43 23.32
CA LYS A 67 11.91 -7.14 22.68
C LYS A 67 13.24 -6.51 23.11
N GLU A 68 13.35 -5.19 23.08
CA GLU A 68 14.55 -4.47 23.50
C GLU A 68 14.89 -4.70 24.98
N LEU A 69 13.87 -4.70 25.85
CA LEU A 69 14.05 -4.99 27.28
C LEU A 69 14.57 -6.41 27.50
N LYS A 70 14.04 -7.40 26.76
CA LYS A 70 14.50 -8.80 26.83
C LYS A 70 15.97 -8.92 26.42
N GLU A 71 16.36 -8.28 25.33
CA GLU A 71 17.75 -8.29 24.86
C GLU A 71 18.70 -7.69 25.91
N LYS A 72 18.32 -6.56 26.53
CA LYS A 72 19.08 -5.97 27.63
C LYS A 72 19.20 -6.92 28.83
N LEU A 73 18.12 -7.59 29.24
CA LEU A 73 18.15 -8.55 30.34
C LEU A 73 19.11 -9.72 30.08
N ASP A 74 19.11 -10.26 28.86
CA ASP A 74 19.99 -11.37 28.49
C ASP A 74 21.47 -10.96 28.51
N THR A 75 21.79 -9.71 28.15
CA THR A 75 23.17 -9.19 28.30
C THR A 75 23.61 -9.07 29.75
N LEU A 76 22.72 -8.70 30.67
CA LEU A 76 23.03 -8.60 32.10
C LEU A 76 23.26 -9.98 32.73
N LYS A 77 22.44 -10.98 32.37
CA LYS A 77 22.60 -12.36 32.84
C LYS A 77 23.91 -12.99 32.42
N LYS A 78 24.46 -12.61 31.26
CA LYS A 78 25.78 -13.09 30.80
C LYS A 78 26.96 -12.45 31.54
N ARG A 79 26.73 -11.36 32.29
CA ARG A 79 27.76 -10.61 33.03
C ARG A 79 27.79 -10.96 34.52
N THR A 80 26.80 -11.70 35.03
CA THR A 80 26.71 -12.17 36.42
C THR A 80 27.02 -13.65 36.48
#